data_AF-A0A1W9MK05-F1
#
_entry.id   AF-A0A1W9MK05-F1
#
_cell.length_a   1.000
_cell.length_b   1.000
_cell.length_c   1.000
_cell.angle_alpha   90.00
_cell.angle_beta   90.00
_cell.angle_gamma   90.00
#
_symmetry.space_group_name_H-M   'P 1'
#
loop_
_entity.id
_entity.type
_entity.pdbx_description
1 polymer ?
#
loop_
_entity_poly.entity_id
_entity_poly.type
_entity_poly.pdbx_seq_one_letter_code
_entity_poly.pdbx_strand_id
1 'polypeptide(L)' 'MNIKMKTKEELKDEIYSKLAQYSKLFLNKEIKGVPVSGKIYGEKEIIAIVDAALDGWWTEGEVTNKFEKK' A
#
# COMPACT_ATOMS: atom_id res chain seq x y z
N MET A 1 -13.89 18.81 16.81
CA MET A 1 -12.88 17.73 16.89
C MET A 1 -11.54 18.38 17.18
N ASN A 2 -10.89 17.99 18.28
CA ASN A 2 -9.56 18.51 18.62
C ASN A 2 -8.54 17.71 17.82
N ILE A 3 -8.14 18.21 16.65
CA ILE A 3 -7.15 17.56 15.80
C ILE A 3 -5.78 17.84 16.43
N LYS A 4 -5.20 16.83 17.08
CA LYS A 4 -3.80 16.88 17.50
C LYS A 4 -2.96 17.00 16.22
N MET A 5 -2.25 18.10 16.04
CA MET A 5 -1.35 18.30 14.90
C MET A 5 -0.29 17.20 14.91
N LYS A 6 -0.29 16.37 13.87
CA LYS A 6 0.72 15.34 13.60
C LYS A 6 1.54 15.77 12.40
N THR A 7 2.79 15.33 12.32
CA THR A 7 3.61 15.54 11.12
C THR A 7 3.13 14.66 9.97
N LYS A 8 3.59 14.97 8.75
CA LYS A 8 3.29 14.16 7.56
C LYS A 8 3.80 12.73 7.73
N GLU A 9 4.98 12.59 8.32
CA GLU A 9 5.66 11.31 8.56
C GLU A 9 4.88 10.48 9.59
N GLU A 10 4.44 11.08 10.70
CA GLU A 10 3.66 10.39 11.74
C GLU A 10 2.33 9.87 11.19
N LEU A 11 1.65 10.64 10.32
CA LEU A 11 0.43 10.21 9.67
C LEU A 11 0.69 9.08 8.67
N LYS A 12 1.81 9.15 7.94
CA LYS A 12 2.20 8.12 6.97
C LYS A 12 2.54 6.79 7.67
N ASP A 13 3.24 6.84 8.79
CA ASP A 13 3.54 5.66 9.60
C ASP A 13 2.26 5.03 10.18
N GLU A 14 1.30 5.85 10.62
CA GLU A 14 0.00 5.35 11.08
C GLU A 14 -0.77 4.65 9.95
N ILE A 15 -0.75 5.21 8.73
CA ILE A 15 -1.34 4.58 7.55
C ILE A 15 -0.66 3.24 7.27
N TYR A 16 0.67 3.20 7.27
CA TYR A 16 1.43 1.97 6.99
C TYR A 16 1.14 0.87 8.01
N SER A 17 1.08 1.21 9.29
CA SER A 17 0.70 0.27 10.36
C SER A 17 -0.70 -0.31 10.13
N LYS A 18 -1.67 0.53 9.77
CA LYS A 18 -3.04 0.08 9.45
C LYS A 18 -3.08 -0.78 8.19
N LEU A 19 -2.28 -0.47 7.16
CA LEU A 19 -2.22 -1.27 5.94
C LEU A 19 -1.61 -2.64 6.19
N ALA A 20 -0.54 -2.73 6.98
CA ALA A 20 0.06 -4.01 7.36
C ALA A 20 -0.96 -4.88 8.11
N GLN A 21 -1.70 -4.28 9.05
CA GLN A 21 -2.79 -4.96 9.75
C GLN A 21 -3.90 -5.42 8.79
N TYR A 22 -4.36 -4.54 7.89
CA TYR A 22 -5.39 -4.86 6.91
C TYR A 22 -4.97 -5.99 5.97
N SER A 23 -3.74 -5.92 5.46
CA SER A 23 -3.17 -6.93 4.57
C SER A 23 -3.19 -8.31 5.22
N LYS A 24 -2.69 -8.40 6.45
CA LYS A 24 -2.61 -9.66 7.20
C LYS A 24 -3.99 -10.26 7.50
N LEU A 25 -4.98 -9.41 7.80
CA LEU A 25 -6.32 -9.86 8.19
C LEU A 25 -7.23 -10.18 6.99
N PHE A 26 -7.09 -9.48 5.87
CA PHE A 26 -8.13 -9.47 4.84
C PHE A 26 -7.66 -9.82 3.42
N LEU A 27 -6.35 -9.84 3.14
CA LEU A 27 -5.84 -10.18 1.80
C LEU A 27 -5.50 -11.65 1.62
N ASN A 28 -5.36 -12.40 2.72
CA ASN A 28 -5.26 -13.86 2.70
C ASN A 28 -6.65 -14.48 2.50
N LYS A 29 -7.20 -14.32 1.30
CA LYS A 29 -8.44 -14.99 0.90
C LYS A 29 -8.13 -16.40 0.43
N GLU A 30 -8.88 -17.36 0.96
CA GLU A 30 -8.86 -18.73 0.48
C GLU A 30 -9.40 -18.77 -0.95
N ILE A 31 -8.57 -19.21 -1.90
CA ILE A 31 -8.94 -19.32 -3.31
C ILE A 31 -9.70 -20.64 -3.49
N LYS A 32 -10.99 -20.54 -3.82
CA LYS A 32 -11.82 -21.72 -4.13
C LYS A 32 -11.66 -22.11 -5.60
N GLY A 33 -11.21 -23.34 -5.84
CA GLY A 33 -10.94 -23.87 -7.19
C GLY A 33 -9.52 -23.54 -7.68
N VAL A 34 -9.20 -23.99 -8.89
CA VAL A 34 -7.90 -23.72 -9.54
C VAL A 34 -8.11 -22.69 -10.64
N PRO A 35 -7.92 -21.38 -10.35
CA PRO A 35 -8.01 -20.37 -11.38
C PRO A 35 -6.83 -20.51 -12.36
N VAL A 36 -7.07 -20.20 -13.63
CA VAL A 36 -6.01 -20.19 -14.66
C VAL A 36 -4.96 -19.10 -14.43
N SER A 37 -5.31 -18.06 -13.64
CA SER A 37 -4.39 -17.01 -13.19
C SER A 37 -4.98 -16.28 -11.98
N GLY A 38 -4.14 -15.62 -11.19
CA GLY A 38 -4.58 -14.75 -10.10
C GLY A 38 -3.41 -13.99 -9.49
N LYS A 39 -3.56 -12.67 -9.31
CA LYS A 39 -2.53 -11.85 -8.67
C LYS A 39 -2.75 -11.85 -7.16
N ILE A 40 -1.73 -12.26 -6.42
CA ILE A 40 -1.70 -12.20 -4.97
C ILE A 40 -0.94 -10.94 -4.58
N TYR A 41 -1.62 -10.03 -3.89
CA TYR A 41 -1.01 -8.83 -3.36
C TYR A 41 -0.60 -9.07 -1.91
N GLY A 42 0.66 -8.81 -1.58
CA GLY A 42 1.17 -8.80 -0.23
C GLY A 42 1.16 -7.40 0.38
N GLU A 43 1.68 -7.31 1.60
CA GLU A 43 1.84 -6.05 2.33
C GLU A 43 2.63 -5.00 1.53
N LYS A 44 3.73 -5.40 0.89
CA LYS A 44 4.63 -4.48 0.18
C LYS A 44 3.94 -3.83 -1.02
N GLU A 45 3.17 -4.61 -1.79
CA GLU A 45 2.45 -4.09 -2.95
C GLU A 45 1.38 -3.08 -2.53
N ILE A 46 0.65 -3.36 -1.44
CA ILE A 46 -0.38 -2.45 -0.92
C ILE A 46 0.24 -1.15 -0.40
N ILE A 47 1.36 -1.24 0.33
CA ILE A 47 2.10 -0.06 0.79
C ILE A 47 2.54 0.77 -0.41
N ALA A 48 3.11 0.16 -1.45
CA ALA A 48 3.56 0.88 -2.64
C ALA A 48 2.41 1.59 -3.38
N ILE A 49 1.25 0.96 -3.48
CA ILE A 49 0.05 1.55 -4.09
C ILE A 49 -0.41 2.78 -3.29
N VAL A 50 -0.47 2.65 -1.97
CA VAL A 50 -0.92 3.78 -1.13
C VAL A 50 0.13 4.89 -1.08
N ASP A 51 1.41 4.55 -1.08
CA ASP A 51 2.50 5.53 -1.16
C ASP A 51 2.39 6.38 -2.43
N ALA A 52 2.18 5.74 -3.59
CA ALA A 52 1.94 6.44 -4.85
C ALA A 52 0.68 7.31 -4.82
N ALA A 53 -0.38 6.84 -4.17
CA ALA A 53 -1.62 7.61 -4.02
C ALA A 53 -1.44 8.84 -3.11
N LEU A 54 -0.68 8.71 -2.03
CA LEU A 54 -0.36 9.77 -1.08
C LEU A 54 0.63 10.80 -1.66
N ASP A 55 1.50 10.40 -2.58
CA ASP A 55 2.39 11.29 -3.31
C ASP A 55 1.60 12.29 -4.18
N GLY A 56 0.43 11.89 -4.70
CA GLY A 56 -0.47 12.78 -5.43
C GLY A 56 0.01 13.19 -6.82
N TRP A 57 1.18 12.70 -7.25
CA TRP A 57 1.77 13.00 -8.55
C TRP A 57 1.02 12.34 -9.71
N TRP A 58 0.46 11.13 -9.47
CA TRP A 58 -0.43 10.34 -10.35
C TRP A 58 0.05 10.06 -11.78
N THR A 59 1.23 10.55 -12.14
CA THR A 59 1.96 10.29 -13.36
C THR A 59 3.23 9.52 -13.01
N GLU A 60 3.98 9.09 -14.02
CA GLU A 60 5.26 8.41 -13.81
C GLU A 60 6.20 9.32 -13.00
N GLY A 61 6.75 8.77 -11.93
CA GLY A 61 7.45 9.56 -10.90
C GLY A 61 8.38 8.69 -10.07
N GLU A 62 8.47 9.00 -8.77
CA GLU A 62 9.44 8.33 -7.88
C GLU A 62 9.25 6.81 -7.85
N VAL A 63 8.00 6.33 -7.79
CA VAL A 63 7.69 4.89 -7.74
C VAL A 63 8.08 4.17 -9.03
N THR A 64 7.80 4.76 -10.20
CA THR A 64 8.21 4.21 -11.51
C THR A 64 9.74 4.17 -11.64
N ASN A 65 10.41 5.26 -11.27
CA ASN A 65 11.88 5.33 -11.31
C ASN A 65 12.54 4.28 -10.41
N LYS A 66 11.97 4.01 -9.23
CA LYS A 66 12.45 2.95 -8.32
C LYS A 66 12.23 1.55 -8.90
N PHE A 67 11.16 1.36 -9.69
CA PHE A 67 10.88 0.09 -10.35
C PHE A 67 11.84 -0.18 -11.51
N GLU A 68 12.11 0.82 -12.36
CA GLU A 68 12.95 0.67 -13.56
C GLU A 68 14.46 0.61 -13.27
N LYS A 69 14.92 1.21 -12.17
CA LYS A 69 16.33 1.18 -11.77
C LYS A 69 16.74 -0.12 -11.05
N LYS A 70 15.78 -1.02 -10.82
CA LYS A 70 15.98 -2.31 -10.19
C LYS A 70 16.04 -3.41 -11.24
#